data_AF-A0A4R3L062-F1
#
_entry.id   AF-A0A4R3L062-F1
#
_cell.length_a   1.000
_cell.length_b   1.000
_cell.length_c   1.000
_cell.angle_alpha   90.00
_cell.angle_beta   90.00
_cell.angle_gamma   90.00
#
_symmetry.space_group_name_H-M   'P 1'
#
loop_
_entity.id
_entity.type
_entity.pdbx_description
1 polymer ?
#
loop_
_entity_poly.entity_id
_entity_poly.type
_entity_poly.pdbx_seq_one_letter_code
_entity_poly.pdbx_strand_id
1 'polypeptide(L)'
;MNKNENSNFSNKYNIKWVSMITIWTFVMAIVFSIITEGLVKNLNIFLAFIILIIIIFIGIFFDIIGIAVATADEKPFHAMAANKVEEAKYAIKLIKNAGQVSNFCNDVIGDISGIVSGAIGSSIIYKIINIYDIKNGTLLSIIITSLVASLTVGGKALGKSVAISYSEKIIFEIAKVFNFLEKKFGLTIFSDKRDNKKTKK
;
A
#
# COMPACT_ATOMS: atom_id res chain seq x y z
N MET A 1 -30.00 -5.36 -40.03
CA MET A 1 -29.55 -4.50 -38.91
C MET A 1 -29.25 -5.38 -37.72
N ASN A 2 -27.96 -5.55 -37.42
CA ASN A 2 -27.44 -6.56 -36.50
C ASN A 2 -27.69 -6.15 -35.05
N LYS A 3 -28.46 -6.97 -34.32
CA LYS A 3 -28.83 -6.76 -32.92
C LYS A 3 -27.98 -7.71 -32.07
N ASN A 4 -26.68 -7.45 -31.93
CA ASN A 4 -25.75 -8.29 -31.16
C ASN A 4 -24.46 -7.55 -30.72
N GLU A 5 -24.56 -6.31 -30.24
CA GLU A 5 -23.40 -5.56 -29.68
C GLU A 5 -23.50 -5.30 -28.16
N ASN A 6 -24.48 -5.88 -27.47
CA ASN A 6 -24.65 -5.74 -26.02
C ASN A 6 -24.09 -6.91 -25.19
N SER A 7 -23.39 -7.86 -25.81
CA SER A 7 -22.66 -8.89 -25.07
C SER A 7 -21.32 -8.31 -24.55
N ASN A 8 -21.38 -7.81 -23.32
CA ASN A 8 -20.35 -7.91 -22.30
C ASN A 8 -19.23 -6.85 -22.23
N PHE A 9 -19.58 -5.57 -22.16
CA PHE A 9 -18.67 -4.57 -21.59
C PHE A 9 -18.25 -4.94 -20.14
N SER A 10 -19.18 -5.53 -19.37
CA SER A 10 -18.99 -6.03 -17.99
C SER A 10 -17.98 -7.18 -17.83
N ASN A 11 -17.63 -7.89 -18.91
CA ASN A 11 -16.72 -9.03 -18.89
C ASN A 11 -15.35 -8.66 -19.50
N LYS A 12 -15.27 -7.57 -20.28
CA LYS A 12 -14.03 -7.03 -20.85
C LYS A 12 -13.26 -6.18 -19.85
N TYR A 13 -13.98 -5.42 -19.03
CA TYR A 13 -13.43 -4.68 -17.90
C TYR A 13 -13.89 -5.42 -16.65
N ASN A 14 -12.97 -5.73 -15.74
CA ASN A 14 -13.24 -6.53 -14.54
C ASN A 14 -14.10 -5.72 -13.54
N ILE A 15 -15.31 -5.30 -13.94
CA ILE A 15 -16.19 -4.35 -13.25
C ILE A 15 -16.55 -4.85 -11.86
N LYS A 16 -16.68 -6.17 -11.70
CA LYS A 16 -16.87 -6.80 -10.38
C LYS A 16 -15.68 -6.54 -9.46
N TRP A 17 -14.45 -6.58 -9.98
CA TRP A 17 -13.24 -6.29 -9.23
C TRP A 17 -13.11 -4.78 -8.93
N VAL A 18 -13.41 -3.91 -9.89
CA VAL A 18 -13.42 -2.45 -9.69
C VAL A 18 -14.43 -2.06 -8.60
N SER A 19 -15.68 -2.53 -8.70
CA SER A 19 -16.71 -2.25 -7.69
C SER A 19 -16.34 -2.80 -6.31
N MET A 20 -15.76 -4.00 -6.25
CA MET A 20 -15.27 -4.60 -5.01
C MET A 20 -14.18 -3.72 -4.36
N ILE A 21 -13.18 -3.28 -5.13
CA ILE A 21 -12.11 -2.42 -4.61
C ILE A 21 -12.65 -1.07 -4.17
N THR A 22 -13.51 -0.42 -4.94
CA THR A 22 -14.08 0.89 -4.56
C THR A 22 -14.84 0.81 -3.22
N ILE A 23 -15.68 -0.21 -3.05
CA ILE A 23 -16.44 -0.41 -1.80
C ILE A 23 -15.50 -0.72 -0.64
N TRP A 24 -14.52 -1.61 -0.85
CA TRP A 24 -13.54 -1.94 0.19
C TRP A 24 -12.70 -0.73 0.59
N THR A 25 -12.18 0.05 -0.37
CA THR A 25 -11.41 1.26 -0.11
C THR A 25 -12.24 2.29 0.65
N PHE A 26 -13.52 2.48 0.29
CA PHE A 26 -14.42 3.39 1.00
C PHE A 26 -14.64 2.97 2.46
N VAL A 27 -14.95 1.69 2.72
CA VAL A 27 -15.14 1.18 4.08
C VAL A 27 -13.84 1.28 4.88
N MET A 28 -12.70 0.94 4.28
CA MET A 28 -11.40 1.02 4.92
C MET A 28 -11.05 2.48 5.27
N ALA A 29 -11.34 3.42 4.37
CA ALA A 29 -11.13 4.85 4.60
C ALA A 29 -11.98 5.36 5.78
N ILE A 30 -13.25 4.97 5.89
CA ILE A 30 -14.09 5.33 7.05
C ILE A 30 -13.49 4.78 8.34
N VAL A 31 -13.17 3.48 8.37
CA VAL A 31 -12.65 2.82 9.58
C VAL A 31 -11.35 3.47 10.02
N PHE A 32 -10.39 3.67 9.12
CA PHE A 32 -9.13 4.32 9.44
C PHE A 32 -9.31 5.78 9.85
N SER A 33 -10.22 6.53 9.21
CA SER A 33 -10.48 7.92 9.59
C SER A 33 -11.03 8.01 11.01
N ILE A 34 -11.99 7.17 11.39
CA ILE A 34 -12.56 7.13 12.75
C ILE A 34 -11.48 6.76 13.78
N ILE A 35 -10.70 5.70 13.52
CA ILE A 35 -9.61 5.27 14.42
C ILE A 35 -8.60 6.42 14.60
N THR A 36 -8.20 7.02 13.49
CA THR A 36 -7.19 8.08 13.47
C THR A 36 -7.66 9.33 14.20
N GLU A 37 -8.90 9.76 13.96
CA GLU A 37 -9.47 10.94 14.60
C GLU A 37 -9.67 10.72 16.10
N GLY A 38 -10.10 9.52 16.51
CA GLY A 38 -10.16 9.11 17.90
C GLY A 38 -8.79 9.12 18.59
N LEU A 39 -7.74 8.68 17.90
CA LEU A 39 -6.36 8.75 18.39
C LEU A 39 -5.89 10.20 18.51
N VAL A 40 -5.96 10.99 17.44
CA VAL A 40 -5.38 12.35 17.38
C VAL A 40 -6.08 13.34 18.31
N LYS A 41 -7.39 13.19 18.55
CA LYS A 41 -8.16 14.11 19.41
C LYS A 41 -7.55 14.28 20.80
N ASN A 42 -7.08 13.19 21.41
CA ASN A 42 -6.56 13.17 22.78
C ASN A 42 -5.03 13.36 22.87
N LEU A 43 -4.32 13.38 21.74
CA LEU A 43 -2.85 13.42 21.73
C LEU A 43 -2.31 14.85 21.69
N ASN A 44 -1.16 15.08 22.32
CA ASN A 44 -0.46 16.36 22.20
C ASN A 44 -0.11 16.68 20.75
N ILE A 45 -0.03 17.96 20.42
CA ILE A 45 0.17 18.41 19.04
C ILE A 45 1.47 17.87 18.42
N PHE A 46 2.53 17.81 19.22
CA PHE A 46 3.80 17.22 18.84
C PHE A 46 3.66 15.74 18.45
N LEU A 47 2.89 14.97 19.23
CA LEU A 47 2.67 13.55 18.97
C LEU A 47 1.77 13.34 17.74
N ALA A 48 0.81 14.23 17.49
CA ALA A 48 0.02 14.22 16.27
C ALA A 48 0.89 14.42 15.01
N PHE A 49 1.87 15.34 15.05
CA PHE A 49 2.84 15.51 13.97
C PHE A 49 3.73 14.28 13.75
N ILE A 50 4.15 13.60 14.82
CA ILE A 50 4.91 12.35 14.70
C ILE A 50 4.07 11.28 13.99
N ILE A 51 2.80 11.11 14.38
CA ILE A 51 1.90 10.14 13.74
C ILE A 51 1.67 10.48 12.27
N LEU A 52 1.49 11.76 11.95
CA LEU A 52 1.36 12.23 10.57
C LEU A 52 2.57 11.80 9.73
N ILE A 53 3.78 12.06 10.21
CA ILE A 53 5.02 11.70 9.51
C ILE A 53 5.15 10.19 9.34
N ILE A 54 4.81 9.41 10.38
CA ILE A 54 4.83 7.94 10.32
C ILE A 54 3.88 7.43 9.23
N ILE A 55 2.66 7.96 9.15
CA ILE A 55 1.66 7.53 8.16
C ILE A 55 2.11 7.87 6.73
N ILE A 56 2.69 9.04 6.50
CA ILE A 56 3.27 9.40 5.21
C ILE A 56 4.40 8.42 4.84
N PHE A 57 5.30 8.09 5.77
CA PHE A 57 6.37 7.12 5.51
C PHE A 57 5.86 5.71 5.24
N ILE A 58 4.81 5.27 5.94
CA ILE A 58 4.15 3.98 5.65
C ILE A 58 3.64 3.98 4.21
N GLY A 59 2.95 5.04 3.78
CA GLY A 59 2.50 5.20 2.40
C GLY A 59 3.62 5.08 1.37
N ILE A 60 4.70 5.84 1.57
CA ILE A 60 5.88 5.82 0.70
C ILE A 60 6.53 4.43 0.69
N PHE A 61 6.64 3.79 1.85
CA PHE A 61 7.22 2.45 1.97
C PHE A 61 6.44 1.42 1.16
N PHE A 62 5.11 1.41 1.26
CA PHE A 62 4.29 0.50 0.45
C PHE A 62 4.37 0.83 -1.05
N ASP A 63 4.46 2.10 -1.43
CA ASP A 63 4.67 2.49 -2.83
C ASP A 63 6.00 1.95 -3.39
N ILE A 64 7.07 2.02 -2.59
CA ILE A 64 8.38 1.43 -2.92
C ILE A 64 8.25 -0.08 -3.15
N ILE A 65 7.50 -0.77 -2.29
CA ILE A 65 7.25 -2.21 -2.45
C ILE A 65 6.51 -2.48 -3.78
N GLY A 66 5.41 -1.78 -4.04
CA GLY A 66 4.60 -2.04 -5.24
C GLY A 66 5.35 -1.74 -6.54
N ILE A 67 6.22 -0.72 -6.56
CA ILE A 67 7.11 -0.44 -7.69
C ILE A 67 8.21 -1.49 -7.82
N ALA A 68 8.82 -1.92 -6.71
CA ALA A 68 9.85 -2.95 -6.72
C ALA A 68 9.30 -4.28 -7.27
N VAL A 69 8.08 -4.67 -6.87
CA VAL A 69 7.43 -5.90 -7.36
C VAL A 69 7.16 -5.80 -8.86
N ALA A 70 6.71 -4.64 -9.34
CA ALA A 70 6.43 -4.42 -10.76
C ALA A 70 7.69 -4.37 -11.64
N THR A 71 8.87 -4.13 -11.05
CA THR A 71 10.13 -3.91 -11.79
C THR A 71 11.10 -5.09 -11.70
N ALA A 72 10.98 -5.96 -10.68
CA ALA A 72 11.93 -7.06 -10.46
C ALA A 72 11.85 -8.16 -11.55
N ASP A 73 13.00 -8.71 -11.97
CA ASP A 73 13.09 -9.89 -12.86
C ASP A 73 12.96 -11.19 -12.02
N GLU A 74 12.29 -12.20 -12.56
CA GLU A 74 12.15 -13.52 -11.92
C GLU A 74 13.44 -14.36 -11.97
N LYS A 75 14.33 -14.14 -12.95
CA LYS A 75 15.52 -14.99 -13.19
C LYS A 75 16.45 -15.15 -11.98
N PRO A 76 16.83 -14.07 -11.24
CA PRO A 76 17.70 -14.20 -10.08
C PRO A 76 17.08 -15.10 -9.01
N PHE A 77 15.77 -14.99 -8.80
CA PHE A 77 15.05 -15.80 -7.83
C PHE A 77 14.90 -17.26 -8.26
N HIS A 78 14.77 -17.53 -9.56
CA HIS A 78 14.80 -18.90 -10.07
C HIS A 78 16.16 -19.57 -9.82
N ALA A 79 17.27 -18.85 -10.01
CA ALA A 79 18.60 -19.35 -9.67
C ALA A 79 18.76 -19.59 -8.15
N MET A 80 18.27 -18.67 -7.31
CA MET A 80 18.26 -18.85 -5.85
C MET A 80 17.43 -20.08 -5.41
N ALA A 81 16.26 -20.29 -6.02
CA ALA A 81 15.41 -21.44 -5.74
C ALA A 81 16.06 -22.77 -6.14
N ALA A 82 16.81 -22.79 -7.27
CA ALA A 82 17.60 -23.95 -7.67
C ALA A 82 18.72 -24.28 -6.66
N ASN A 83 19.30 -23.24 -6.06
CA ASN A 83 20.26 -23.35 -4.95
C ASN A 83 19.61 -23.60 -3.58
N LYS A 84 18.32 -24.00 -3.55
CA LYS A 84 17.56 -24.35 -2.33
C LYS A 84 17.39 -23.19 -1.33
N VAL A 85 17.43 -21.94 -1.79
CA VAL A 85 17.00 -20.79 -0.97
C VAL A 85 15.48 -20.80 -0.89
N GLU A 86 14.93 -21.05 0.31
CA GLU A 86 13.49 -21.25 0.50
C GLU A 86 12.68 -19.98 0.20
N GLU A 87 13.21 -18.82 0.59
CA GLU A 87 12.60 -17.50 0.43
C GLU A 87 12.36 -17.16 -1.05
N ALA A 88 13.19 -17.67 -1.96
CA ALA A 88 13.11 -17.38 -3.38
C ALA A 88 11.75 -17.79 -3.98
N LYS A 89 11.08 -18.80 -3.42
CA LYS A 89 9.74 -19.22 -3.86
C LYS A 89 8.70 -18.13 -3.60
N TYR A 90 8.80 -17.40 -2.48
CA TYR A 90 7.90 -16.30 -2.14
C TYR A 90 8.17 -15.09 -3.03
N ALA A 91 9.44 -14.78 -3.30
CA ALA A 91 9.82 -13.73 -4.23
C ALA A 91 9.23 -13.96 -5.64
N ILE A 92 9.40 -15.18 -6.19
CA ILE A 92 8.80 -15.56 -7.48
C ILE A 92 7.28 -15.38 -7.45
N LYS A 93 6.63 -15.73 -6.33
CA LYS A 93 5.18 -15.61 -6.19
C LYS A 93 4.70 -14.17 -6.16
N LEU A 94 5.42 -13.28 -5.49
CA LEU A 94 5.13 -11.85 -5.47
C LEU A 94 5.22 -11.27 -6.89
N ILE A 95 6.29 -11.59 -7.62
CA ILE A 95 6.52 -11.10 -8.99
C ILE A 95 5.46 -11.65 -9.95
N LYS A 96 5.08 -12.93 -9.83
CA LYS A 96 4.00 -13.51 -10.67
C LYS A 96 2.64 -12.86 -10.47
N ASN A 97 2.39 -12.29 -9.29
CA ASN A 97 1.17 -11.56 -8.98
C ASN A 97 1.41 -10.05 -8.95
N ALA A 98 2.45 -9.55 -9.64
CA ALA A 98 2.90 -8.17 -9.53
C ALA A 98 1.80 -7.14 -9.74
N GLY A 99 0.92 -7.34 -10.74
CA GLY A 99 -0.19 -6.41 -10.98
C GLY A 99 -1.12 -6.25 -9.78
N GLN A 100 -1.46 -7.35 -9.09
CA GLN A 100 -2.35 -7.32 -7.92
C GLN A 100 -1.65 -6.73 -6.70
N VAL A 101 -0.40 -7.14 -6.45
CA VAL A 101 0.39 -6.66 -5.31
C VAL A 101 0.72 -5.19 -5.46
N SER A 102 1.13 -4.75 -6.65
CA SER A 102 1.44 -3.36 -6.96
C SER A 102 0.21 -2.47 -6.80
N ASN A 103 -0.95 -2.88 -7.33
CA ASN A 103 -2.20 -2.13 -7.17
C ASN A 103 -2.66 -2.08 -5.70
N PHE A 104 -2.44 -3.14 -4.92
CA PHE A 104 -2.77 -3.13 -3.50
C PHE A 104 -1.83 -2.20 -2.70
N CYS A 105 -0.53 -2.30 -2.92
CA CYS A 105 0.45 -1.48 -2.19
C CYS A 105 0.37 0.00 -2.59
N ASN A 106 0.29 0.29 -3.89
CA ASN A 106 0.31 1.66 -4.40
C ASN A 106 -1.06 2.33 -4.26
N ASP A 107 -2.12 1.71 -4.77
CA ASP A 107 -3.42 2.38 -4.88
C ASP A 107 -4.23 2.21 -3.59
N VAL A 108 -4.26 1.01 -2.99
CA VAL A 108 -5.06 0.82 -1.76
C VAL A 108 -4.32 1.40 -0.56
N ILE A 109 -3.12 0.94 -0.25
CA ILE A 109 -2.40 1.40 0.95
C ILE A 109 -1.86 2.82 0.75
N GLY A 110 -1.28 3.12 -0.41
CA GLY A 110 -0.76 4.45 -0.72
C GLY A 110 -1.85 5.53 -0.69
N ASP A 111 -2.99 5.36 -1.36
CA ASP A 111 -4.04 6.39 -1.35
C ASP A 111 -4.70 6.53 0.03
N ILE A 112 -4.93 5.41 0.75
CA ILE A 112 -5.44 5.47 2.12
C ILE A 112 -4.48 6.23 3.02
N SER A 113 -3.17 6.00 2.92
CA SER A 113 -2.19 6.76 3.71
C SER A 113 -2.25 8.27 3.42
N GLY A 114 -2.46 8.63 2.15
CA GLY A 114 -2.65 10.02 1.72
C GLY A 114 -3.90 10.64 2.34
N ILE A 115 -5.05 9.98 2.22
CA ILE A 115 -6.33 10.45 2.79
C ILE A 115 -6.23 10.60 4.31
N VAL A 116 -5.69 9.57 4.99
CA VAL A 116 -5.53 9.58 6.45
C VAL A 116 -4.55 10.68 6.89
N SER A 117 -3.44 10.87 6.17
CA SER A 117 -2.49 11.96 6.47
C SER A 117 -3.14 13.35 6.31
N GLY A 118 -4.01 13.53 5.32
CA GLY A 118 -4.80 14.75 5.13
C GLY A 118 -5.78 15.00 6.27
N ALA A 119 -6.48 13.96 6.73
CA ALA A 119 -7.38 14.04 7.87
C ALA A 119 -6.64 14.44 9.15
N ILE A 120 -5.49 13.81 9.43
CA ILE A 120 -4.62 14.18 10.56
C ILE A 120 -4.12 15.61 10.44
N GLY A 121 -3.66 16.01 9.25
CA GLY A 121 -3.21 17.37 8.97
C GLY A 121 -4.31 18.38 9.29
N SER A 122 -5.56 18.09 8.89
CA SER A 122 -6.73 18.88 9.23
C SER A 122 -6.98 18.94 10.75
N SER A 123 -6.99 17.80 11.44
CA SER A 123 -7.15 17.75 12.90
C SER A 123 -6.06 18.55 13.63
N ILE A 124 -4.81 18.51 13.15
CA ILE A 124 -3.71 19.31 13.69
C ILE A 124 -3.98 20.79 13.48
N ILE A 125 -4.36 21.21 12.27
CA ILE A 125 -4.72 22.61 11.95
C ILE A 125 -5.80 23.11 12.92
N TYR A 126 -6.89 22.34 13.09
CA TYR A 126 -7.97 22.69 14.02
C TYR A 126 -7.47 22.82 15.45
N LYS A 127 -6.57 21.95 15.89
CA LYS A 127 -6.01 21.97 17.24
C LYS A 127 -5.14 23.21 17.48
N ILE A 128 -4.30 23.58 16.51
CA ILE A 128 -3.49 24.82 16.58
C ILE A 128 -4.41 26.04 16.64
N ILE A 129 -5.41 26.10 15.75
CA ILE A 129 -6.36 27.22 15.71
C ILE A 129 -7.03 27.41 17.07
N ASN A 130 -7.48 26.32 17.70
CA ASN A 130 -8.17 26.37 18.98
C ASN A 130 -7.23 26.72 20.16
N ILE A 131 -5.98 26.24 20.16
CA ILE A 131 -5.01 26.54 21.23
C ILE A 131 -4.57 28.01 21.20
N TYR A 132 -4.39 28.59 20.01
CA TYR A 132 -3.86 29.94 19.83
C TYR A 132 -4.92 30.99 19.46
N ASP A 133 -6.21 30.64 19.50
CA ASP A 133 -7.36 31.48 19.14
C ASP A 133 -7.21 32.20 17.78
N ILE A 134 -6.77 31.46 16.77
CA ILE A 134 -6.47 32.01 15.44
C ILE A 134 -7.77 32.27 14.67
N LYS A 135 -8.12 33.55 14.46
CA LYS A 135 -9.35 33.93 13.73
C LYS A 135 -9.40 33.50 12.26
N ASN A 136 -8.25 33.45 11.58
CA ASN A 136 -8.16 33.03 10.17
C ASN A 136 -7.07 31.97 9.99
N GLY A 137 -7.47 30.69 9.98
CA GLY A 137 -6.58 29.55 9.82
C GLY A 137 -6.12 29.27 8.38
N THR A 138 -6.47 30.11 7.40
CA THR A 138 -6.20 29.85 5.98
C THR A 138 -4.71 29.69 5.69
N LEU A 139 -3.87 30.60 6.19
CA LEU A 139 -2.42 30.54 5.96
C LEU A 139 -1.81 29.28 6.58
N LEU A 140 -2.26 28.92 7.79
CA LEU A 140 -1.82 27.70 8.47
C LEU A 140 -2.23 26.45 7.67
N SER A 141 -3.46 26.41 7.17
CA SER A 141 -3.94 25.31 6.34
C SER A 141 -3.12 25.15 5.07
N ILE A 142 -2.83 26.26 4.36
CA ILE A 142 -1.98 26.25 3.17
C ILE A 142 -0.59 25.70 3.50
N ILE A 143 0.03 26.16 4.59
CA ILE A 143 1.38 25.70 4.98
C ILE A 143 1.38 24.21 5.29
N ILE A 144 0.45 23.73 6.12
CA ILE A 144 0.42 22.33 6.55
C ILE A 144 0.07 21.40 5.38
N THR A 145 -0.95 21.73 4.60
CA THR A 145 -1.32 20.93 3.42
C THR A 145 -0.21 20.90 2.36
N SER A 146 0.46 22.03 2.10
CA SER A 146 1.60 22.07 1.18
C SER A 146 2.80 21.25 1.70
N LEU A 147 3.04 21.26 3.01
CA LEU A 147 4.10 20.47 3.63
C LEU A 147 3.82 18.97 3.51
N VAL A 148 2.59 18.54 3.79
CA VAL A 148 2.17 17.15 3.61
C VAL A 148 2.28 16.72 2.14
N ALA A 149 1.80 17.55 1.22
CA ALA A 149 1.85 17.26 -0.22
C ALA A 149 3.30 17.15 -0.73
N SER A 150 4.15 18.12 -0.42
CA SER A 150 5.56 18.12 -0.85
C SER A 150 6.35 16.96 -0.26
N LEU A 151 6.14 16.62 1.01
CA LEU A 151 6.79 15.47 1.65
C LEU A 151 6.35 14.15 1.02
N THR A 152 5.05 14.02 0.72
CA THR A 152 4.49 12.81 0.11
C THR A 152 5.01 12.63 -1.32
N VAL A 153 4.89 13.65 -2.16
CA VAL A 153 5.32 13.57 -3.57
C VAL A 153 6.84 13.44 -3.69
N GLY A 154 7.60 14.23 -2.92
CA GLY A 154 9.05 14.15 -2.88
C GLY A 154 9.56 12.81 -2.35
N GLY A 155 8.94 12.30 -1.28
CA GLY A 155 9.27 11.00 -0.72
C GLY A 155 8.99 9.84 -1.69
N LYS A 156 7.85 9.85 -2.38
CA LYS A 156 7.54 8.87 -3.44
C LYS A 156 8.53 8.94 -4.60
N ALA A 157 8.92 10.15 -5.03
CA ALA A 157 9.89 10.34 -6.10
C ALA A 157 11.26 9.74 -5.73
N LEU A 158 11.76 10.02 -4.52
CA LEU A 158 13.00 9.43 -4.00
C LEU A 158 12.88 7.90 -3.86
N GLY A 159 11.75 7.43 -3.30
CA GLY A 159 11.45 6.03 -3.13
C GLY A 159 11.44 5.25 -4.43
N LYS A 160 10.91 5.84 -5.52
CA LYS A 160 10.87 5.21 -6.84
C LYS A 160 12.26 4.88 -7.37
N SER A 161 13.22 5.80 -7.24
CA SER A 161 14.60 5.52 -7.63
C SER A 161 15.20 4.35 -6.84
N VAL A 162 14.95 4.32 -5.53
CA VAL A 162 15.39 3.21 -4.67
C VAL A 162 14.71 1.89 -5.06
N ALA A 163 13.41 1.91 -5.32
CA ALA A 163 12.60 0.75 -5.70
C ALA A 163 13.11 0.10 -6.99
N ILE A 164 13.49 0.92 -7.98
CA ILE A 164 13.99 0.44 -9.27
C ILE A 164 15.41 -0.10 -9.12
N SER A 165 16.31 0.64 -8.46
CA SER A 165 17.72 0.23 -8.33
C SER A 165 17.94 -0.97 -7.42
N TYR A 166 17.07 -1.17 -6.42
CA TYR A 166 17.20 -2.24 -5.42
C TYR A 166 16.00 -3.20 -5.43
N SER A 167 15.29 -3.30 -6.56
CA SER A 167 14.06 -4.10 -6.70
C SER A 167 14.25 -5.54 -6.20
N GLU A 168 15.29 -6.24 -6.68
CA GLU A 168 15.58 -7.62 -6.29
C GLU A 168 15.81 -7.77 -4.77
N LYS A 169 16.58 -6.86 -4.17
CA LYS A 169 16.89 -6.88 -2.74
C LYS A 169 15.63 -6.62 -1.91
N ILE A 170 14.82 -5.64 -2.30
CA ILE A 170 13.57 -5.30 -1.63
C ILE A 170 12.62 -6.52 -1.66
N ILE A 171 12.44 -7.13 -2.83
CA ILE A 171 11.59 -8.32 -2.98
C ILE A 171 12.11 -9.49 -2.17
N PHE A 172 13.42 -9.69 -2.09
CA PHE A 172 14.00 -10.74 -1.27
C PHE A 172 13.75 -10.53 0.23
N GLU A 173 13.88 -9.30 0.73
CA GLU A 173 13.57 -8.98 2.14
C GLU A 173 12.08 -9.16 2.44
N ILE A 174 11.19 -8.76 1.55
CA ILE A 174 9.76 -9.00 1.70
C ILE A 174 9.49 -10.51 1.71
N ALA A 175 10.09 -11.26 0.78
CA ALA A 175 9.96 -12.71 0.73
C ALA A 175 10.40 -13.40 2.03
N LYS A 176 11.45 -12.92 2.71
CA LYS A 176 11.83 -13.38 4.06
C LYS A 176 10.73 -13.14 5.09
N VAL A 177 10.13 -11.95 5.08
CA VAL A 177 9.05 -11.61 6.01
C VAL A 177 7.85 -12.54 5.80
N PHE A 178 7.46 -12.79 4.55
CA PHE A 178 6.39 -13.74 4.22
C PHE A 178 6.75 -15.18 4.63
N ASN A 179 7.98 -15.63 4.38
CA ASN A 179 8.45 -16.96 4.82
C ASN A 179 8.40 -17.11 6.35
N PHE A 180 8.82 -16.08 7.08
CA PHE A 180 8.78 -16.05 8.54
C PHE A 180 7.34 -16.08 9.08
N LEU A 181 6.45 -15.29 8.49
CA LEU A 181 5.03 -15.27 8.85
C LEU A 181 4.38 -16.64 8.61
N GLU A 182 4.64 -17.29 7.48
CA GLU A 182 4.09 -18.61 7.18
C GLU A 182 4.63 -19.67 8.16
N LYS A 183 5.93 -19.68 8.45
CA LYS A 183 6.52 -20.63 9.42
C LYS A 183 6.01 -20.44 10.85
N LYS A 184 5.77 -19.19 11.27
CA LYS A 184 5.40 -18.88 12.66
C LYS A 184 3.89 -18.94 12.90
N PHE A 185 3.07 -18.57 11.91
CA PHE A 185 1.62 -18.48 12.04
C PHE A 185 0.85 -19.54 11.22
N GLY A 186 1.53 -20.35 10.42
CA GLY A 186 0.90 -21.37 9.57
C GLY A 186 0.02 -20.76 8.46
N LEU A 187 0.15 -19.46 8.20
CA LEU A 187 -0.65 -18.75 7.21
C LEU A 187 -0.07 -19.00 5.82
N THR A 188 -0.58 -19.99 5.10
CA THR A 188 -0.31 -20.16 3.66
C THR A 188 -0.98 -19.01 2.91
N ILE A 189 -0.29 -17.88 2.77
CA ILE A 189 -0.86 -16.64 2.18
C ILE A 189 -1.21 -16.86 0.70
N PHE A 190 -0.63 -17.87 0.05
CA PHE A 190 -1.17 -18.33 -1.22
C PHE A 190 -1.06 -19.83 -1.40
N SER A 191 -2.18 -20.47 -1.72
CA SER A 191 -2.26 -21.90 -2.02
C SER A 191 -1.54 -22.19 -3.34
N ASP A 192 -0.57 -23.10 -3.32
CA ASP A 192 0.07 -23.61 -4.53
C ASP A 192 -0.83 -24.69 -5.13
N LYS A 193 -1.40 -24.45 -6.33
CA LYS A 193 -2.31 -25.39 -7.02
C LYS A 193 -1.64 -26.74 -7.38
N ARG A 194 -0.35 -26.93 -7.10
CA ARG A 194 0.42 -28.12 -7.48
C ARG A 194 0.34 -29.29 -6.51
N ASP A 195 -0.10 -29.08 -5.27
CA ASP A 195 -0.15 -30.19 -4.29
C ASP A 195 -1.29 -31.18 -4.54
N ASN A 196 -2.28 -30.83 -5.37
CA ASN A 196 -3.39 -31.74 -5.71
C ASN A 196 -3.06 -32.82 -6.77
N LYS A 197 -1.80 -32.97 -7.21
CA LYS A 197 -1.41 -34.01 -8.17
C LYS A 197 -0.60 -35.18 -7.60
N LYS A 198 -0.20 -35.14 -6.32
CA LYS A 198 0.57 -36.25 -5.70
C LYS A 198 -0.27 -37.23 -4.86
N THR A 199 -1.55 -36.93 -4.60
CA THR A 199 -2.47 -37.80 -3.83
C THR A 199 -3.37 -38.69 -4.69
N LYS A 200 -3.11 -38.79 -6.00
CA LYS A 200 -3.74 -39.77 -6.90
C LYS A 200 -2.67 -40.58 -7.64
N LYS A 201 -2.02 -41.49 -6.91
CA LYS A 201 -1.44 -42.70 -7.50
C LYS A 201 -1.42 -43.79 -6.45
#